data_AF-A0A969QLI8-F1
#
_entry.id   AF-A0A969QLI8-F1
#
_cell.length_a   1.000
_cell.length_b   1.000
_cell.length_c   1.000
_cell.angle_alpha   90.00
_cell.angle_beta   90.00
_cell.angle_gamma   90.00
#
_symmetry.space_group_name_H-M   'P 1'
#
loop_
_entity.id
_entity.type
_entity.pdbx_description
1 polymer ?
#
loop_
_entity_poly.entity_id
_entity_poly.type
_entity_poly.pdbx_seq_one_letter_code
_entity_poly.pdbx_strand_id
1 'polypeptide(L)'
;MVFSRIRSIWQTAIALSIALVLNFLFVSSPAGAVLTDDHFDGNIFPLYAGNGSLVPPRVSLVETLRDHRPALLVFYADDSSDCKKYVSVVSYLDSFYGRNANFIPVMVDAIPLKSSYESTEAGYYYKGYVPQTVLLDSSGKVVLDAAGVLPFEQVDDAFREVFNLLPRTESVELRRRPVNEVNTELTN
;
A
#
# COMPACT_ATOMS: atom_id res chain seq x y z
N MET A 1 -11.01 -0.34 69.16
CA MET A 1 -11.86 -0.40 67.94
C MET A 1 -11.66 0.76 66.97
N VAL A 2 -11.39 1.99 67.44
CA VAL A 2 -11.26 3.18 66.56
C VAL A 2 -9.99 3.15 65.68
N PHE A 3 -8.84 2.74 66.22
CA PHE A 3 -7.57 2.70 65.48
C PHE A 3 -7.53 1.70 64.32
N SER A 4 -8.22 0.54 64.41
CA SER A 4 -8.26 -0.42 63.29
C SER A 4 -9.18 0.04 62.16
N ARG A 5 -10.25 0.79 62.47
CA ARG A 5 -11.09 1.45 61.47
C ARG A 5 -10.34 2.53 60.72
N ILE A 6 -9.55 3.34 61.41
CA ILE A 6 -8.72 4.38 60.78
C ILE A 6 -7.71 3.74 59.82
N ARG A 7 -6.95 2.72 60.25
CA ARG A 7 -5.98 2.02 59.38
C ARG A 7 -6.64 1.38 58.14
N SER A 8 -7.83 0.82 58.28
CA SER A 8 -8.60 0.27 57.15
C SER A 8 -8.99 1.35 56.13
N ILE A 9 -9.44 2.52 56.61
CA ILE A 9 -9.80 3.66 55.75
C ILE A 9 -8.59 4.16 54.94
N TRP A 10 -7.42 4.29 55.57
CA TRP A 10 -6.19 4.69 54.89
C TRP A 10 -5.74 3.66 53.84
N GLN A 11 -5.86 2.37 54.13
CA GLN A 11 -5.54 1.31 53.16
C GLN A 11 -6.49 1.33 51.96
N THR A 12 -7.79 1.54 52.19
CA THR A 12 -8.77 1.68 51.09
C THR A 12 -8.55 2.94 50.26
N ALA A 13 -8.17 4.06 50.88
CA ALA A 13 -7.87 5.30 50.17
C ALA A 13 -6.64 5.14 49.26
N ILE A 14 -5.57 4.54 49.79
CA ILE A 14 -4.36 4.25 49.00
C ILE A 14 -4.67 3.30 47.84
N ALA A 15 -5.45 2.24 48.09
CA ALA A 15 -5.85 1.30 47.03
C ALA A 15 -6.68 1.99 45.94
N LEU A 16 -7.59 2.88 46.29
CA LEU A 16 -8.39 3.67 45.35
C LEU A 16 -7.53 4.67 44.57
N SER A 17 -6.56 5.33 45.21
CA SER A 17 -5.63 6.23 44.53
C SER A 17 -4.74 5.49 43.54
N ILE A 18 -4.24 4.30 43.91
CA ILE A 18 -3.45 3.46 43.00
C ILE A 18 -4.33 2.97 41.84
N ALA A 19 -5.55 2.51 42.10
CA ALA A 19 -6.48 2.08 41.06
C ALA A 19 -6.82 3.23 40.08
N LEU A 20 -6.99 4.45 40.59
CA LEU A 20 -7.25 5.62 39.77
C LEU A 20 -6.05 5.98 38.89
N VAL A 21 -4.84 6.00 39.46
CA VAL A 21 -3.60 6.26 38.70
C VAL A 21 -3.39 5.19 37.62
N LEU A 22 -3.59 3.91 37.97
CA LEU A 22 -3.52 2.82 36.99
C LEU A 22 -4.55 2.99 35.89
N ASN A 23 -5.77 3.42 36.20
CA ASN A 23 -6.81 3.66 35.19
C ASN A 23 -6.37 4.73 34.18
N PHE A 24 -5.78 5.84 34.65
CA PHE A 24 -5.24 6.89 33.78
C PHE A 24 -4.03 6.43 32.94
N LEU A 25 -3.22 5.51 33.44
CA LEU A 25 -2.10 4.94 32.67
C LEU A 25 -2.57 4.04 31.52
N PHE A 26 -3.79 3.52 31.56
CA PHE A 26 -4.38 2.72 30.48
C PHE A 26 -5.27 3.51 29.52
N VAL A 27 -5.41 4.84 29.70
CA VAL A 27 -6.06 5.71 28.73
C VAL A 27 -5.03 6.11 27.66
N SER A 28 -4.67 5.16 26.80
CA SER A 28 -3.95 5.48 25.57
C SER A 28 -4.93 6.03 24.53
N SER A 29 -4.64 7.20 23.96
CA SER A 29 -5.36 7.66 22.76
C SER A 29 -5.19 6.64 21.64
N PRO A 30 -6.24 6.32 20.87
CA PRO A 30 -6.10 5.45 19.71
C PRO A 30 -5.08 6.09 18.75
N ALA A 31 -4.11 5.30 18.28
CA ALA A 31 -3.31 5.70 17.14
C ALA A 31 -4.24 5.77 15.93
N GLY A 32 -4.50 6.99 15.43
CA GLY A 32 -5.34 7.20 14.26
C GLY A 32 -4.51 6.98 13.01
N ALA A 33 -4.72 5.84 12.33
CA ALA A 33 -4.25 5.69 10.95
C ALA A 33 -5.25 6.35 10.02
N VAL A 34 -4.80 7.29 9.21
CA VAL A 34 -5.68 8.15 8.40
C VAL A 34 -5.28 8.03 6.93
N LEU A 35 -6.25 7.68 6.08
CA LEU A 35 -6.04 7.51 4.63
C LEU A 35 -5.69 8.83 3.92
N THR A 36 -6.13 9.95 4.49
CA THR A 36 -6.16 11.27 3.84
C THR A 36 -5.08 12.23 4.32
N ASP A 37 -4.13 11.76 5.14
CA ASP A 37 -3.01 12.58 5.60
C ASP A 37 -1.67 11.96 5.23
N ASP A 38 -0.62 12.78 5.36
CA ASP A 38 0.75 12.42 5.04
C ASP A 38 1.52 11.93 6.28
N HIS A 39 0.83 11.25 7.21
CA HIS A 39 1.46 10.65 8.39
C HIS A 39 1.90 9.20 8.11
N PHE A 40 3.05 8.78 8.63
CA PHE A 40 3.50 7.40 8.52
C PHE A 40 2.72 6.50 9.48
N ASP A 41 1.84 5.65 8.94
CA ASP A 41 1.01 4.72 9.72
C ASP A 41 1.53 3.28 9.69
N GLY A 42 2.59 3.02 8.91
CA GLY A 42 3.15 1.71 8.58
C GLY A 42 3.08 1.44 7.08
N ASN A 43 3.35 0.20 6.67
CA ASN A 43 3.36 -0.12 5.24
C ASN A 43 1.95 -0.03 4.62
N ILE A 44 1.81 0.76 3.56
CA ILE A 44 0.49 1.12 3.03
C ILE A 44 -0.25 -0.04 2.36
N PHE A 45 0.46 -1.04 1.80
CA PHE A 45 -0.14 -2.18 1.11
C PHE A 45 -0.95 -3.13 2.02
N PRO A 46 -0.40 -3.64 3.14
CA PRO A 46 -1.18 -4.43 4.09
C PRO A 46 -2.22 -3.59 4.84
N LEU A 47 -1.94 -2.31 5.14
CA LEU A 47 -2.83 -1.47 5.95
C LEU A 47 -4.06 -1.00 5.17
N TYR A 48 -3.89 -0.44 3.98
CA TYR A 48 -5.00 0.20 3.24
C TYR A 48 -5.59 -0.68 2.15
N ALA A 49 -4.84 -1.66 1.64
CA ALA A 49 -5.33 -2.56 0.60
C ALA A 49 -5.47 -4.03 1.06
N GLY A 50 -4.99 -4.38 2.26
CA GLY A 50 -5.02 -5.76 2.76
C GLY A 50 -4.11 -6.71 1.98
N ASN A 51 -3.21 -6.20 1.11
CA ASN A 51 -2.34 -7.02 0.27
C ASN A 51 -0.88 -6.96 0.77
N GLY A 52 -0.62 -7.60 1.90
CA GLY A 52 0.76 -7.74 2.42
C GLY A 52 1.65 -8.64 1.56
N SER A 53 1.13 -9.25 0.50
CA SER A 53 1.90 -10.16 -0.36
C SER A 53 2.71 -9.47 -1.46
N LEU A 54 2.44 -8.18 -1.66
CA LEU A 54 3.13 -7.30 -2.61
C LEU A 54 4.39 -6.66 -2.01
N VAL A 55 4.52 -6.63 -0.68
CA VAL A 55 5.65 -6.01 0.02
C VAL A 55 6.25 -6.98 1.05
N PRO A 56 7.55 -7.33 0.92
CA PRO A 56 8.46 -6.94 -0.16
C PRO A 56 8.07 -7.59 -1.50
N PRO A 57 8.49 -7.01 -2.64
CA PRO A 57 8.31 -7.63 -3.94
C PRO A 57 8.89 -9.04 -3.97
N ARG A 58 8.17 -9.99 -4.59
CA ARG A 58 8.60 -11.39 -4.66
C ARG A 58 9.78 -11.63 -5.61
N VAL A 59 9.93 -10.76 -6.60
CA VAL A 59 10.93 -10.85 -7.67
C VAL A 59 11.48 -9.46 -7.98
N SER A 60 12.74 -9.41 -8.41
CA SER A 60 13.38 -8.17 -8.84
C SER A 60 12.99 -7.79 -10.27
N LEU A 61 13.25 -6.54 -10.66
CA LEU A 61 13.05 -6.11 -12.05
C LEU A 61 13.99 -6.85 -13.00
N VAL A 62 15.27 -7.03 -12.62
CA VAL A 62 16.26 -7.80 -13.39
C VAL A 62 15.74 -9.22 -13.69
N GLU A 63 15.20 -9.89 -12.68
CA GLU A 63 14.65 -11.24 -12.81
C GLU A 63 13.38 -11.26 -13.67
N THR A 64 12.50 -10.28 -13.49
CA THR A 64 11.27 -10.14 -14.28
C THR A 64 11.56 -10.01 -15.78
N LEU A 65 12.54 -9.17 -16.13
CA LEU A 65 12.97 -8.95 -17.51
C LEU A 65 13.67 -10.19 -18.08
N ARG A 66 14.51 -10.86 -17.29
CA ARG A 66 15.14 -12.13 -17.69
C ARG A 66 14.10 -13.20 -18.02
N ASP A 67 13.03 -13.25 -17.24
CA ASP A 67 11.96 -14.23 -17.40
C ASP A 67 10.91 -13.81 -18.45
N HIS A 68 11.14 -12.70 -19.17
CA HIS A 68 10.28 -12.14 -20.22
C HIS A 68 8.84 -11.93 -19.74
N ARG A 69 8.68 -11.53 -18.48
CA ARG A 69 7.37 -11.19 -17.89
C ARG A 69 7.18 -9.68 -17.88
N PRO A 70 5.96 -9.19 -18.16
CA PRO A 70 5.63 -7.79 -17.93
C PRO A 70 5.85 -7.39 -16.46
N ALA A 71 6.24 -6.15 -16.24
CA ALA A 71 6.50 -5.60 -14.90
C ALA A 71 5.66 -4.35 -14.67
N LEU A 72 4.94 -4.29 -13.55
CA LEU A 72 4.33 -3.05 -13.06
C LEU A 72 5.16 -2.52 -11.89
N LEU A 73 5.94 -1.48 -12.13
CA LEU A 73 6.62 -0.74 -11.08
C LEU A 73 5.65 0.27 -10.49
N VAL A 74 5.55 0.28 -9.16
CA VAL A 74 4.77 1.28 -8.43
C VAL A 74 5.69 1.95 -7.42
N PHE A 75 6.10 3.19 -7.71
CA PHE A 75 6.91 3.98 -6.79
C PHE A 75 6.00 4.67 -5.79
N TYR A 76 6.30 4.49 -4.50
CA TYR A 76 5.45 4.98 -3.42
C TYR A 76 6.27 5.46 -2.22
N ALA A 77 5.63 6.25 -1.38
CA ALA A 77 6.08 6.59 -0.04
C ALA A 77 4.96 6.23 0.96
N ASP A 78 5.32 5.65 2.11
CA ASP A 78 4.34 5.17 3.09
C ASP A 78 3.62 6.32 3.82
N ASP A 79 4.21 7.52 3.81
CA ASP A 79 3.70 8.75 4.40
C ASP A 79 3.02 9.66 3.36
N SER A 80 2.68 9.17 2.17
CA SER A 80 1.94 9.95 1.17
C SER A 80 0.48 9.54 1.12
N SER A 81 -0.42 10.46 1.43
CA SER A 81 -1.89 10.26 1.36
C SER A 81 -2.36 9.78 -0.01
N ASP A 82 -1.75 10.27 -1.10
CA ASP A 82 -2.06 9.82 -2.45
C ASP A 82 -1.58 8.39 -2.71
N CYS A 83 -0.41 8.00 -2.17
CA CYS A 83 0.02 6.60 -2.21
C CYS A 83 -0.92 5.70 -1.40
N LYS A 84 -1.34 6.13 -0.19
CA LYS A 84 -2.30 5.39 0.66
C LYS A 84 -3.63 5.14 -0.07
N LYS A 85 -4.12 6.11 -0.84
CA LYS A 85 -5.34 5.95 -1.69
C LYS A 85 -5.10 5.00 -2.87
N TYR A 86 -3.93 5.09 -3.50
CA TYR A 86 -3.66 4.39 -4.74
C TYR A 86 -3.44 2.88 -4.59
N VAL A 87 -2.95 2.42 -3.43
CA VAL A 87 -2.64 0.98 -3.23
C VAL A 87 -3.83 0.04 -3.35
N SER A 88 -5.06 0.54 -3.15
CA SER A 88 -6.27 -0.24 -3.40
C SER A 88 -6.44 -0.55 -4.90
N VAL A 89 -6.16 0.42 -5.77
CA VAL A 89 -6.15 0.22 -7.24
C VAL A 89 -5.08 -0.79 -7.63
N VAL A 90 -3.87 -0.65 -7.10
CA VAL A 90 -2.73 -1.54 -7.40
C VAL A 90 -3.03 -2.97 -6.96
N SER A 91 -3.59 -3.16 -5.77
CA SER A 91 -3.95 -4.49 -5.26
C SER A 91 -5.11 -5.11 -6.04
N TYR A 92 -6.02 -4.27 -6.55
CA TYR A 92 -7.09 -4.73 -7.40
C TYR A 92 -6.54 -5.21 -8.76
N LEU A 93 -5.62 -4.47 -9.38
CA LEU A 93 -4.91 -4.89 -10.61
C LEU A 93 -4.12 -6.19 -10.40
N ASP A 94 -3.40 -6.33 -9.29
CA ASP A 94 -2.66 -7.55 -8.93
C ASP A 94 -3.58 -8.79 -8.90
N SER A 95 -4.83 -8.62 -8.46
CA SER A 95 -5.81 -9.72 -8.42
C SER A 95 -6.17 -10.28 -9.82
N PHE A 96 -6.01 -9.48 -10.88
CA PHE A 96 -6.25 -9.90 -12.27
C PHE A 96 -4.95 -10.32 -12.97
N TYR A 97 -3.89 -9.53 -12.82
CA TYR A 97 -2.68 -9.64 -13.63
C TYR A 97 -1.50 -10.30 -12.90
N GLY A 98 -1.49 -10.35 -11.57
CA GLY A 98 -0.35 -10.81 -10.76
C GLY A 98 0.10 -12.26 -10.99
N ARG A 99 -0.69 -13.06 -11.70
CA ARG A 99 -0.26 -14.40 -12.17
C ARG A 99 0.68 -14.34 -13.38
N ASN A 100 0.47 -13.35 -14.25
CA ASN A 100 1.12 -13.24 -15.57
C ASN A 100 2.04 -12.02 -15.70
N ALA A 101 1.91 -11.03 -14.82
CA ALA A 101 2.80 -9.89 -14.67
C ALA A 101 3.35 -9.84 -13.24
N ASN A 102 4.55 -9.26 -13.08
CA ASN A 102 5.15 -9.06 -11.77
C ASN A 102 4.88 -7.63 -11.30
N PHE A 103 4.23 -7.50 -10.16
CA PHE A 103 4.01 -6.23 -9.49
C PHE A 103 5.19 -5.98 -8.55
N ILE A 104 5.86 -4.84 -8.72
CA ILE A 104 7.07 -4.49 -8.00
C ILE A 104 6.84 -3.12 -7.35
N PRO A 105 6.26 -3.07 -6.15
CA PRO A 105 6.26 -1.87 -5.34
C PRO A 105 7.69 -1.45 -4.99
N VAL A 106 7.99 -0.17 -5.14
CA VAL A 106 9.31 0.41 -4.86
C VAL A 106 9.12 1.57 -3.90
N MET A 107 9.53 1.38 -2.65
CA MET A 107 9.61 2.48 -1.68
C MET A 107 10.73 3.42 -2.12
N VAL A 108 10.39 4.67 -2.41
CA VAL A 108 11.36 5.62 -3.01
C VAL A 108 12.55 5.91 -2.11
N ASP A 109 12.34 5.90 -0.78
CA ASP A 109 13.42 6.09 0.21
C ASP A 109 14.41 4.91 0.26
N ALA A 110 14.02 3.75 -0.26
CA ALA A 110 14.90 2.59 -0.35
C ALA A 110 15.68 2.52 -1.68
N ILE A 111 15.45 3.44 -2.62
CA ILE A 111 16.20 3.47 -3.87
C ILE A 111 17.65 3.90 -3.56
N PRO A 112 18.67 3.08 -3.88
CA PRO A 112 20.05 3.40 -3.57
C PRO A 112 20.53 4.64 -4.33
N LEU A 113 21.05 5.65 -3.63
CA LEU A 113 21.62 6.86 -4.26
C LEU A 113 22.82 6.49 -5.14
N LYS A 114 22.64 6.57 -6.46
CA LYS A 114 23.67 6.33 -7.48
C LYS A 114 23.72 7.49 -8.48
N SER A 115 24.88 7.66 -9.13
CA SER A 115 25.06 8.65 -10.21
C SER A 115 24.31 8.27 -11.49
N SER A 116 24.08 6.97 -11.69
CA SER A 116 23.36 6.41 -12.83
C SER A 116 22.77 5.05 -12.44
N TYR A 117 21.68 4.67 -13.09
CA TYR A 117 21.04 3.37 -12.95
C TYR A 117 21.04 2.65 -14.30
N GLU A 118 21.07 1.32 -14.27
CA GLU A 118 20.86 0.50 -15.45
C GLU A 118 19.36 0.32 -15.73
N SER A 119 18.97 0.09 -17.00
CA SER A 119 17.56 -0.11 -17.39
C SER A 119 16.89 -1.34 -16.74
N THR A 120 17.67 -2.21 -16.09
CA THR A 120 17.17 -3.35 -15.32
C THR A 120 16.94 -3.02 -13.84
N GLU A 121 17.30 -1.81 -13.39
CA GLU A 121 17.11 -1.34 -12.03
C GLU A 121 15.87 -0.45 -11.94
N ALA A 122 15.09 -0.59 -10.87
CA ALA A 122 13.90 0.23 -10.68
C ALA A 122 14.22 1.75 -10.64
N GLY A 123 15.37 2.12 -10.05
CA GLY A 123 15.81 3.52 -9.98
C GLY A 123 15.97 4.21 -11.35
N TYR A 124 16.16 3.45 -12.44
CA TYR A 124 16.22 3.99 -13.80
C TYR A 124 14.89 4.63 -14.26
N TYR A 125 13.76 4.12 -13.75
CA TYR A 125 12.43 4.57 -14.17
C TYR A 125 11.83 5.63 -13.23
N TYR A 126 12.43 5.84 -12.06
CA TYR A 126 11.91 6.80 -11.09
C TYR A 126 12.15 8.24 -11.54
N LYS A 127 11.09 9.06 -11.56
CA LYS A 127 11.14 10.46 -12.04
C LYS A 127 11.12 11.51 -10.93
N GLY A 128 11.18 11.10 -9.66
CA GLY A 128 11.23 12.04 -8.53
C GLY A 128 9.88 12.45 -7.96
N TYR A 129 8.79 11.72 -8.25
CA TYR A 129 7.47 11.98 -7.70
C TYR A 129 6.76 10.68 -7.31
N VAL A 130 5.83 10.76 -6.37
CA VAL A 130 5.02 9.63 -5.91
C VAL A 130 3.53 10.04 -5.80
N PRO A 131 2.59 9.11 -6.02
CA PRO A 131 2.83 7.80 -6.63
C PRO A 131 3.23 7.92 -8.11
N GLN A 132 4.05 6.99 -8.60
CA GLN A 132 4.37 6.85 -10.02
C GLN A 132 4.16 5.39 -10.43
N THR A 133 3.53 5.18 -11.58
CA THR A 133 3.25 3.86 -12.13
C THR A 133 3.94 3.71 -13.47
N VAL A 134 4.76 2.67 -13.61
CA VAL A 134 5.47 2.33 -14.85
C VAL A 134 5.16 0.89 -15.23
N LEU A 135 4.54 0.68 -16.40
CA LEU A 135 4.29 -0.64 -16.97
C LEU A 135 5.31 -0.92 -18.05
N LEU A 136 6.03 -2.03 -17.89
CA LEU A 136 6.95 -2.60 -18.88
C LEU A 136 6.30 -3.83 -19.52
N ASP A 137 6.41 -3.96 -20.84
CA ASP A 137 6.03 -5.18 -21.53
C ASP A 137 7.07 -6.31 -21.31
N SER A 138 6.83 -7.48 -21.90
CA SER A 138 7.72 -8.65 -21.80
C SER A 138 9.11 -8.45 -22.44
N SER A 139 9.30 -7.39 -23.24
CA SER A 139 10.59 -7.00 -23.82
C SER A 139 11.34 -5.96 -22.98
N GLY A 140 10.70 -5.45 -21.91
CA GLY A 140 11.23 -4.36 -21.09
C GLY A 140 10.98 -2.97 -21.66
N LYS A 141 10.11 -2.84 -22.67
CA LYS A 141 9.71 -1.53 -23.20
C LYS A 141 8.63 -0.92 -22.32
N VAL A 142 8.76 0.38 -22.04
CA VAL A 142 7.75 1.16 -21.32
C VAL A 142 6.49 1.31 -22.18
N VAL A 143 5.35 0.85 -21.66
CA VAL A 143 4.01 0.99 -22.25
C VAL A 143 3.19 2.07 -21.53
N LEU A 144 3.37 2.19 -20.21
CA LEU A 144 2.76 3.26 -19.40
C LEU A 144 3.82 3.85 -18.48
N ASP A 145 3.82 5.18 -18.34
CA ASP A 145 4.59 5.90 -17.33
C ASP A 145 3.80 7.15 -16.93
N ALA A 146 3.18 7.11 -15.75
CA ALA A 146 2.23 8.12 -15.31
C ALA A 146 2.41 8.46 -13.82
N ALA A 147 2.03 9.69 -13.48
CA ALA A 147 2.11 10.26 -12.14
C ALA A 147 0.73 10.31 -11.48
N GLY A 148 0.71 10.17 -10.16
CA GLY A 148 -0.49 10.37 -9.34
C GLY A 148 -1.38 9.14 -9.21
N VAL A 149 -2.53 9.34 -8.58
CA VAL A 149 -3.54 8.30 -8.36
C VAL A 149 -4.25 8.02 -9.67
N LEU A 150 -3.91 6.91 -10.31
CA LEU A 150 -4.51 6.53 -11.60
C LEU A 150 -5.81 5.76 -11.36
N PRO A 151 -6.86 5.99 -12.17
CA PRO A 151 -8.03 5.12 -12.18
C PRO A 151 -7.64 3.72 -12.66
N PHE A 152 -8.39 2.71 -12.22
CA PHE A 152 -8.16 1.31 -12.58
C PHE A 152 -8.15 1.09 -14.09
N GLU A 153 -9.09 1.74 -14.79
CA GLU A 153 -9.31 1.70 -16.23
C GLU A 153 -8.03 2.04 -17.00
N GLN A 154 -7.33 3.09 -16.59
CA GLN A 154 -6.17 3.58 -17.31
C GLN A 154 -5.01 2.58 -17.29
N VAL A 155 -4.77 1.95 -16.15
CA VAL A 155 -3.68 0.95 -16.03
C VAL A 155 -4.11 -0.37 -16.67
N ASP A 156 -5.38 -0.74 -16.54
CA ASP A 156 -5.94 -1.94 -17.15
C ASP A 156 -5.93 -1.90 -18.69
N ASP A 157 -6.23 -0.75 -19.29
CA ASP A 157 -6.13 -0.57 -20.75
C ASP A 157 -4.69 -0.78 -21.24
N ALA A 158 -3.69 -0.28 -20.50
CA ALA A 158 -2.28 -0.51 -20.79
C ALA A 158 -1.90 -2.00 -20.64
N PHE A 159 -2.41 -2.69 -19.62
CA PHE A 159 -2.23 -4.14 -19.51
C PHE A 159 -2.88 -4.91 -20.67
N ARG A 160 -4.04 -4.45 -21.16
CA ARG A 160 -4.74 -5.09 -22.28
C ARG A 160 -3.96 -4.93 -23.58
N GLU A 161 -3.26 -3.82 -23.79
CA GLU A 161 -2.27 -3.70 -24.87
C GLU A 161 -1.12 -4.71 -24.70
N VAL A 162 -0.52 -4.79 -23.52
CA VAL A 162 0.61 -5.71 -23.22
C VAL A 162 0.22 -7.18 -23.45
N PHE A 163 -0.99 -7.57 -23.04
CA PHE A 163 -1.48 -8.95 -23.15
C PHE A 163 -2.27 -9.21 -24.45
N ASN A 164 -2.38 -8.23 -25.35
CA ASN A 164 -3.18 -8.31 -26.58
C ASN A 164 -4.63 -8.81 -26.31
N LEU A 165 -5.28 -8.21 -25.31
CA LEU A 165 -6.65 -8.51 -24.92
C LEU A 165 -7.62 -7.58 -25.68
N LEU A 166 -8.86 -8.05 -25.92
CA LEU A 166 -9.93 -7.25 -26.53
C LEU A 166 -10.16 -5.94 -25.75
N PRO A 167 -10.65 -4.83 -26.33
CA PRO A 167 -11.00 -3.58 -25.63
C PRO A 167 -12.08 -3.75 -24.53
N ARG A 168 -12.16 -2.79 -23.58
CA ARG A 168 -13.03 -2.92 -22.38
C ARG A 168 -14.49 -2.97 -22.77
N THR A 169 -14.86 -2.13 -23.72
CA THR A 169 -16.18 -2.06 -24.36
C THR A 169 -16.63 -3.39 -24.97
N GLU A 170 -15.69 -4.29 -25.25
CA GLU A 170 -15.94 -5.59 -25.87
C GLU A 170 -15.75 -6.76 -24.88
N SER A 171 -15.32 -6.50 -23.64
CA SER A 171 -15.16 -7.51 -22.59
C SER A 171 -16.35 -7.55 -21.64
N VAL A 172 -16.76 -8.75 -21.23
CA VAL A 172 -17.82 -8.93 -20.22
C VAL A 172 -17.35 -8.32 -18.89
N GLU A 173 -18.12 -7.38 -18.35
CA GLU A 173 -17.84 -6.71 -17.09
C GLU A 173 -17.79 -7.74 -15.93
N LEU A 174 -16.60 -8.02 -15.40
CA LEU A 174 -16.42 -8.95 -14.28
C LEU A 174 -16.76 -8.25 -12.97
N ARG A 175 -18.02 -8.32 -12.54
CA ARG A 175 -18.44 -7.83 -11.21
C ARG A 175 -18.03 -8.80 -10.11
N ARG A 176 -17.15 -8.36 -9.21
CA ARG A 176 -16.94 -8.98 -7.87
C ARG A 176 -17.50 -8.08 -6.78
N ARG A 177 -17.97 -8.69 -5.69
CA ARG A 177 -18.47 -7.98 -4.50
C ARG A 177 -17.30 -7.30 -3.76
N PRO A 178 -17.42 -6.04 -3.32
CA PRO A 178 -16.41 -5.39 -2.49
C PRO A 178 -16.33 -6.09 -1.13
N VAL A 179 -15.11 -6.30 -0.64
CA VAL A 179 -14.82 -7.05 0.61
C VAL A 179 -14.40 -6.10 1.76
N ASN A 180 -14.33 -4.78 1.53
CA ASN A 180 -13.97 -3.80 2.54
C ASN A 180 -14.45 -2.37 2.21
N GLU A 181 -14.66 -1.52 3.22
CA GLU A 181 -15.19 -0.15 3.06
C GLU A 181 -14.32 0.73 2.14
N VAL A 182 -12.99 0.59 2.22
CA VAL A 182 -12.01 1.31 1.37
C VAL A 182 -12.15 0.98 -0.12
N ASN A 183 -12.61 -0.24 -0.46
CA ASN A 183 -12.73 -0.67 -1.86
C ASN A 183 -14.08 -0.27 -2.50
N THR A 184 -15.01 0.29 -1.73
CA THR A 184 -16.34 0.68 -2.22
C THR A 184 -16.28 1.93 -3.11
N GLU A 185 -15.34 2.83 -2.82
CA GLU A 185 -15.13 4.07 -3.56
C GLU A 185 -14.50 3.86 -4.96
N LEU A 186 -14.01 2.65 -5.27
CA LEU A 186 -13.49 2.31 -6.59
C LEU A 186 -14.58 1.97 -7.62
N THR A 187 -15.83 1.86 -7.18
CA THR A 187 -16.96 1.41 -8.02
C THR A 187 -18.02 2.48 -8.28
N ASN A 188 -17.82 3.71 -7.81
CA ASN A 188 -18.73 4.84 -7.99
C ASN A 188 -18.20 5.87 -8.98
#